data_AF-A0A395TA28-F1
#
_entry.id   AF-A0A395TA28-F1
#
_cell.length_a   1.000
_cell.length_b   1.000
_cell.length_c   1.000
_cell.angle_alpha   90.00
_cell.angle_beta   90.00
_cell.angle_gamma   90.00
#
_symmetry.space_group_name_H-M   'P 1'
#
loop_
_entity.id
_entity.type
_entity.pdbx_description
1 polymer ?
#
loop_
_entity_poly.entity_id
_entity_poly.type
_entity_poly.pdbx_seq_one_letter_code
_entity_poly.pdbx_strand_id
1 'polypeptide(L)'
;MAHAQTSIGDLRKLFEEHPIPVISPETDNLISFAESSESEQASLVVDAFNIALISNDIDALQECFHMEQCYWKDLLAFTYTFVNPEVIARNITKLKGTRQCEAGWKLEDAVFVPATPILLLASQRLTRVKKDYEKQYQGEHLRSKDELADQLRRFISSFKLNVITSAHIQSTLYNKPTKRWIMKVRTPTVIFYTSAKHLVQATGIASQKSYVPSMIDAQYTKAPTYILPSFTVVRHDLSGQLARNHSRMLASQEPDRYSALAKAGFPVLDSCASDQALYSNSVEMAGGYYIDTGGTKILAQRKANVEAGVELVAFTETGLVFSDGSKADTGAVIWCTGFADRDACDTAVEILGGNKAVNHDYLMDPGEIAARLDATWGVDSEGEISGMWKRHSRLENYWIIGGFTQQHKWYSQVLALQIKAELMGILPEAYRES
;
A
#
# COMPACT_ATOMS: atom_id res chain seq x y z
N MET A 1 1.07 -4.44 -31.50
CA MET A 1 1.91 -5.39 -30.76
C MET A 1 1.27 -5.59 -29.41
N ALA A 2 1.06 -6.85 -29.02
CA ALA A 2 0.27 -7.24 -27.86
C ALA A 2 0.84 -6.66 -26.56
N HIS A 3 -0.07 -6.31 -25.64
CA HIS A 3 0.24 -5.92 -24.27
C HIS A 3 1.13 -6.98 -23.61
N ALA A 4 2.39 -6.67 -23.37
CA ALA A 4 3.13 -7.34 -22.30
C ALA A 4 2.59 -6.76 -20.99
N GLN A 5 1.41 -7.24 -20.58
CA GLN A 5 1.04 -7.19 -19.16
C GLN A 5 2.11 -8.00 -18.44
N THR A 6 2.95 -7.32 -17.67
CA THR A 6 3.70 -7.97 -16.59
C THR A 6 2.68 -8.83 -15.84
N SER A 7 2.93 -10.15 -15.73
CA SER A 7 1.92 -11.05 -15.18
C SER A 7 1.54 -10.54 -13.80
N ILE A 8 0.26 -10.26 -13.57
CA ILE A 8 -0.25 -9.98 -12.23
C ILE A 8 0.09 -11.22 -11.40
N GLY A 9 1.00 -11.07 -10.44
CA GLY A 9 1.35 -12.10 -9.51
C GLY A 9 0.15 -12.38 -8.59
N ASP A 10 0.06 -13.62 -8.12
CA ASP A 10 -0.90 -14.01 -7.09
C ASP A 10 -0.11 -14.22 -5.79
N LEU A 11 -0.36 -13.38 -4.80
CA LEU A 11 0.29 -13.45 -3.50
C LEU A 11 0.14 -14.82 -2.86
N ARG A 12 -1.03 -15.46 -2.93
CA ARG A 12 -1.21 -16.80 -2.35
C ARG A 12 -0.33 -17.82 -3.05
N LYS A 13 -0.22 -17.74 -4.38
CA LYS A 13 0.69 -18.59 -5.14
C LYS A 13 2.15 -18.35 -4.76
N LEU A 14 2.56 -17.08 -4.63
CA LEU A 14 3.90 -16.72 -4.17
C LEU A 14 4.19 -17.21 -2.73
N PHE A 15 3.17 -17.26 -1.87
CA PHE A 15 3.32 -17.82 -0.53
C PHE A 15 3.64 -19.33 -0.56
N GLU A 16 3.11 -20.06 -1.54
CA GLU A 16 3.36 -21.49 -1.73
C GLU A 16 4.71 -21.74 -2.42
N GLU A 17 5.09 -20.89 -3.37
CA GLU A 17 6.38 -20.96 -4.07
C GLU A 17 7.55 -20.56 -3.16
N HIS A 18 7.32 -19.64 -2.21
CA HIS A 18 8.35 -19.08 -1.32
C HIS A 18 7.88 -19.01 0.15
N PRO A 19 7.63 -20.16 0.81
CA PRO A 19 7.11 -20.17 2.17
C PRO A 19 8.13 -19.58 3.17
N ILE A 20 7.66 -18.81 4.16
CA ILE A 20 8.49 -18.40 5.29
C ILE A 20 8.83 -19.60 6.18
N PRO A 21 10.03 -19.63 6.78
CA PRO A 21 10.45 -20.79 7.56
C PRO A 21 9.68 -20.78 8.87
N VAL A 22 9.20 -21.95 9.27
CA VAL A 22 8.52 -22.13 10.55
C VAL A 22 9.49 -22.83 11.48
N ILE A 23 9.94 -22.12 12.52
CA ILE A 23 10.73 -22.73 13.59
C ILE A 23 9.80 -23.68 14.36
N SER A 24 10.23 -24.93 14.56
CA SER A 24 9.43 -25.90 15.30
C SER A 24 9.29 -25.49 16.76
N PRO A 25 8.18 -25.80 17.45
CA PRO A 25 8.06 -25.53 18.88
C PRO A 25 9.16 -26.19 19.71
N GLU A 26 9.69 -27.33 19.27
CA GLU A 26 10.83 -28.00 19.90
C GLU A 26 12.09 -27.13 19.82
N THR A 27 12.38 -26.57 18.63
CA THR A 27 13.51 -25.65 18.42
C THR A 27 13.32 -24.35 19.19
N ASP A 28 12.11 -23.80 19.21
CA ASP A 28 11.78 -22.58 19.96
C ASP A 28 11.98 -22.78 21.47
N ASN A 29 11.57 -23.93 22.01
CA ASN A 29 11.78 -24.28 23.42
C ASN A 29 13.26 -24.45 23.82
N LEU A 30 14.16 -24.65 22.84
CA LEU A 30 15.61 -24.69 23.08
C LEU A 30 16.21 -23.28 23.19
N ILE A 31 15.50 -22.24 22.75
CA ILE A 31 15.95 -20.85 22.87
C ILE A 31 15.73 -20.42 24.32
N SER A 32 16.82 -20.36 25.09
CA SER A 32 16.81 -19.89 26.48
C SER A 32 17.80 -18.75 26.66
N PHE A 33 17.28 -17.60 27.11
CA PHE A 33 18.09 -16.45 27.53
C PHE A 33 18.44 -16.51 29.03
N ALA A 34 18.40 -17.70 29.65
CA ALA A 34 18.64 -17.85 31.08
C ALA A 34 20.07 -17.46 31.51
N GLU A 35 21.04 -17.60 30.61
CA GLU A 35 22.46 -17.33 30.88
C GLU A 35 23.02 -16.10 30.13
N SER A 36 22.27 -15.55 29.16
CA SER A 36 22.68 -14.41 28.34
C SER A 36 21.46 -13.62 27.86
N SER A 37 21.55 -12.30 27.89
CA SER A 37 20.49 -11.40 27.39
C SER A 37 20.33 -11.47 25.86
N GLU A 38 19.17 -11.05 25.37
CA GLU A 38 18.87 -10.90 23.95
C GLU A 38 19.89 -9.98 23.24
N SER A 39 20.24 -8.88 23.91
CA SER A 39 21.21 -7.90 23.40
C SER A 39 22.62 -8.46 23.33
N GLU A 40 23.03 -9.33 24.26
CA GLU A 40 24.33 -10.01 24.19
C GLU A 40 24.39 -10.96 22.99
N GLN A 41 23.36 -11.78 22.79
CA GLN A 41 23.29 -12.70 21.65
C GLN A 41 23.24 -11.96 20.30
N ALA A 42 22.42 -10.92 20.20
CA ALA A 42 22.36 -10.09 18.99
C ALA A 42 23.68 -9.33 18.74
N SER A 43 24.38 -8.91 19.78
CA SER A 43 25.69 -8.25 19.65
C SER A 43 26.72 -9.16 19.00
N LEU A 44 26.74 -10.45 19.34
CA LEU A 44 27.66 -11.42 18.70
C LEU A 44 27.49 -11.45 17.18
N VAL A 45 26.24 -11.48 16.70
CA VAL A 45 25.92 -11.48 15.26
C VAL A 45 26.30 -10.15 14.62
N VAL A 46 25.98 -9.02 15.26
CA VAL A 46 26.30 -7.68 14.76
C VAL A 46 27.82 -7.45 14.71
N ASP A 47 28.56 -7.92 15.71
CA ASP A 47 30.01 -7.81 15.78
C ASP A 47 30.68 -8.66 14.70
N ALA A 48 30.25 -9.92 14.53
CA ALA A 48 30.71 -10.78 13.43
C ALA A 48 30.43 -10.14 12.06
N PHE A 49 29.21 -9.62 11.87
CA PHE A 49 28.82 -8.91 10.67
C PHE A 49 29.69 -7.67 10.42
N ASN A 50 29.96 -6.87 11.45
CA ASN A 50 30.82 -5.70 11.36
C ASN A 50 32.26 -6.07 11.00
N ILE A 51 32.83 -7.11 11.63
CA ILE A 51 34.19 -7.58 11.35
C ILE A 51 34.30 -8.02 9.89
N ALA A 52 33.36 -8.84 9.44
CA ALA A 52 33.31 -9.32 8.06
C ALA A 52 33.10 -8.15 7.07
N LEU A 53 32.22 -7.21 7.40
CA LEU A 53 31.99 -6.02 6.59
C LEU A 53 33.22 -5.14 6.50
N ILE A 54 33.92 -4.87 7.60
CA ILE A 54 35.13 -4.01 7.65
C ILE A 54 36.26 -4.63 6.84
N SER A 55 36.49 -5.92 6.99
CA SER A 55 37.52 -6.69 6.28
C SER A 55 37.19 -6.96 4.81
N ASN A 56 35.95 -6.67 4.37
CA ASN A 56 35.42 -7.05 3.06
C ASN A 56 35.48 -8.58 2.83
N ASP A 57 35.32 -9.36 3.90
CA ASP A 57 35.28 -10.81 3.86
C ASP A 57 33.86 -11.26 3.48
N ILE A 58 33.70 -11.65 2.21
CA ILE A 58 32.42 -12.05 1.64
C ILE A 58 31.96 -13.40 2.20
N ASP A 59 32.88 -14.29 2.58
CA ASP A 59 32.53 -15.62 3.09
C ASP A 59 32.06 -15.51 4.55
N ALA A 60 32.79 -14.75 5.39
CA ALA A 60 32.35 -14.47 6.76
C ALA A 60 31.03 -13.66 6.81
N LEU A 61 30.79 -12.77 5.83
CA LEU A 61 29.52 -12.06 5.72
C LEU A 61 28.36 -13.01 5.40
N GLN A 62 28.58 -14.04 4.59
CA GLN A 62 27.55 -15.03 4.27
C GLN A 62 27.12 -15.83 5.48
N GLU A 63 28.07 -16.20 6.34
CA GLU A 63 27.82 -16.95 7.58
C GLU A 63 26.95 -16.18 8.58
N CYS A 64 26.84 -14.85 8.44
CA CYS A 64 25.93 -14.03 9.24
C CYS A 64 24.45 -14.15 8.83
N PHE A 65 24.16 -14.80 7.69
CA PHE A 65 22.79 -15.02 7.21
C PHE A 65 22.39 -16.48 7.33
N HIS A 66 21.11 -16.74 7.58
CA HIS A 66 20.58 -18.09 7.60
C HIS A 66 20.59 -18.68 6.18
N MET A 67 21.38 -19.75 5.98
CA MET A 67 21.70 -20.29 4.65
C MET A 67 20.47 -20.73 3.86
N GLU A 68 19.50 -21.35 4.54
CA GLU A 68 18.29 -21.86 3.88
C GLU A 68 17.35 -20.73 3.46
N GLN A 69 17.38 -19.59 4.17
CA GLN A 69 16.43 -18.51 3.92
C GLN A 69 16.88 -17.18 4.53
N CYS A 70 17.12 -16.20 3.67
CA CYS A 70 17.45 -14.85 4.06
C CYS A 70 16.84 -13.86 3.05
N TYR A 71 16.60 -12.63 3.49
CA TYR A 71 16.06 -11.57 2.65
C TYR A 71 16.78 -10.27 2.96
N TRP A 72 17.25 -9.57 1.93
CA TRP A 72 17.81 -8.22 2.07
C TRP A 72 17.24 -7.30 1.01
N LYS A 73 16.79 -6.12 1.43
CA LYS A 73 16.35 -5.04 0.53
C LYS A 73 16.98 -3.74 1.00
N ASP A 74 17.73 -3.09 0.12
CA ASP A 74 18.28 -1.77 0.40
C ASP A 74 17.41 -0.68 -0.27
N LEU A 75 16.59 -0.03 0.56
CA LEU A 75 15.69 1.01 0.13
C LEU A 75 16.39 2.33 -0.24
N LEU A 76 17.57 2.60 0.32
CA LEU A 76 18.35 3.79 -0.01
C LEU A 76 19.16 3.61 -1.30
N ALA A 77 19.58 2.38 -1.57
CA ALA A 77 20.27 2.02 -2.81
C ALA A 77 19.30 1.75 -3.95
N PHE A 78 18.00 1.68 -3.68
CA PHE A 78 16.98 1.39 -4.69
C PHE A 78 17.32 0.09 -5.44
N THR A 79 17.69 -0.95 -4.69
CA THR A 79 18.07 -2.25 -5.25
C THR A 79 16.93 -3.25 -5.18
N TYR A 80 17.06 -4.32 -5.97
CA TYR A 80 16.24 -5.52 -5.87
C TYR A 80 16.31 -6.15 -4.48
N THR A 81 15.31 -6.98 -4.18
CA THR A 81 15.35 -7.87 -3.02
C THR A 81 16.25 -9.06 -3.32
N PHE A 82 17.21 -9.33 -2.43
CA PHE A 82 18.13 -10.46 -2.55
C PHE A 82 17.74 -11.55 -1.55
N VAL A 83 17.77 -12.81 -2.00
CA VAL A 83 17.29 -13.97 -1.22
C VAL A 83 18.35 -15.05 -0.96
N ASN A 84 19.59 -14.80 -1.37
CA ASN A 84 20.71 -15.73 -1.26
C ASN A 84 21.86 -15.06 -0.48
N PRO A 85 22.45 -15.70 0.56
CA PRO A 85 23.50 -15.11 1.38
C PRO A 85 24.68 -14.57 0.58
N GLU A 86 25.15 -15.32 -0.44
CA GLU A 86 26.26 -14.91 -1.30
C GLU A 86 25.93 -13.63 -2.06
N VAL A 87 24.73 -13.59 -2.67
CA VAL A 87 24.26 -12.42 -3.40
C VAL A 87 24.11 -11.22 -2.46
N ILE A 88 23.60 -11.44 -1.25
CA ILE A 88 23.46 -10.39 -0.23
C ILE A 88 24.84 -9.86 0.17
N ALA A 89 25.77 -10.73 0.57
CA ALA A 89 27.11 -10.35 1.02
C ALA A 89 27.89 -9.57 -0.04
N ARG A 90 27.85 -10.01 -1.30
CA ARG A 90 28.47 -9.32 -2.44
C ARG A 90 27.87 -7.92 -2.65
N ASN A 91 26.55 -7.80 -2.59
CA ASN A 91 25.87 -6.50 -2.77
C ASN A 91 26.14 -5.55 -1.60
N ILE A 92 26.10 -6.02 -0.35
CA ILE A 92 26.42 -5.21 0.84
C ILE A 92 27.85 -4.69 0.75
N THR A 93 28.82 -5.53 0.36
CA THR A 93 30.23 -5.14 0.20
C THR A 93 30.38 -4.05 -0.88
N LYS A 94 29.71 -4.21 -2.03
CA LYS A 94 29.67 -3.21 -3.10
C LYS A 94 29.06 -1.88 -2.63
N LEU A 95 27.98 -1.95 -1.84
CA LEU A 95 27.29 -0.79 -1.31
C LEU A 95 28.13 -0.03 -0.28
N LYS A 96 28.83 -0.74 0.61
CA LYS A 96 29.80 -0.15 1.54
C LYS A 96 30.82 0.71 0.80
N GLY A 97 31.44 0.16 -0.24
CA GLY A 97 32.42 0.89 -1.07
C GLY A 97 31.81 2.11 -1.75
N THR A 98 30.61 1.97 -2.32
CA THR A 98 29.92 3.07 -3.02
C THR A 98 29.50 4.19 -2.07
N ARG A 99 29.11 3.86 -0.83
CA ARG A 99 28.66 4.81 0.19
C ARG A 99 29.80 5.41 1.01
N GLN A 100 31.03 4.93 0.84
CA GLN A 100 32.17 5.30 1.68
C GLN A 100 31.84 5.10 3.18
N CYS A 101 31.14 4.01 3.48
CA CYS A 101 30.69 3.71 4.84
C CYS A 101 31.83 3.03 5.60
N GLU A 102 32.49 3.77 6.49
CA GLU A 102 33.54 3.25 7.37
C GLU A 102 33.02 2.82 8.75
N ALA A 103 31.83 3.28 9.13
CA ALA A 103 31.23 3.00 10.44
C ALA A 103 30.45 1.67 10.42
N GLY A 104 30.72 0.81 11.39
CA GLY A 104 29.95 -0.40 11.66
C GLY A 104 28.59 -0.10 12.29
N TRP A 105 27.70 -1.09 12.24
CA TRP A 105 26.39 -1.03 12.88
C TRP A 105 26.57 -1.14 14.38
N LYS A 106 26.01 -0.21 15.14
CA LYS A 106 25.99 -0.29 16.61
C LYS A 106 24.62 -0.78 17.05
N LEU A 107 24.59 -1.92 17.74
CA LEU A 107 23.37 -2.37 18.41
C LEU A 107 23.14 -1.48 19.65
N GLU A 108 21.96 -0.88 19.75
CA GLU A 108 21.56 -0.12 20.96
C GLU A 108 20.83 -1.00 21.96
N ASP A 109 19.92 -1.84 21.47
CA ASP A 109 19.17 -2.82 22.25
C ASP A 109 18.58 -3.88 21.30
N ALA A 110 18.23 -5.05 21.82
CA ALA A 110 17.57 -6.11 21.07
C ALA A 110 16.44 -6.72 21.89
N VAL A 111 15.33 -7.01 21.22
CA VAL A 111 14.21 -7.76 21.78
C VAL A 111 13.82 -8.82 20.76
N PHE A 112 13.79 -10.07 21.17
CA PHE A 112 13.21 -11.13 20.36
C PHE A 112 11.70 -11.03 20.44
N VAL A 113 11.07 -10.70 19.32
CA VAL A 113 9.62 -10.71 19.17
C VAL A 113 9.24 -11.86 18.25
N PRO A 114 8.17 -12.60 18.53
CA PRO A 114 7.56 -13.46 17.52
C PRO A 114 7.32 -12.61 16.27
N ALA A 115 7.77 -13.09 15.12
CA ALA A 115 7.60 -12.42 13.83
C ALA A 115 6.11 -12.29 13.53
N THR A 116 5.53 -11.25 14.08
CA THR A 116 4.16 -10.84 13.87
C THR A 116 4.21 -9.66 12.89
N PRO A 117 3.27 -9.58 11.95
CA PRO A 117 2.95 -8.36 11.24
C PRO A 117 2.46 -7.43 12.34
N ILE A 118 3.36 -6.68 12.97
CA ILE A 118 3.00 -5.86 14.12
C ILE A 118 1.83 -5.00 13.67
N LEU A 119 0.65 -5.30 14.20
CA LEU A 119 -0.48 -4.39 14.17
C LEU A 119 -0.07 -3.26 15.09
N LEU A 120 0.78 -2.36 14.58
CA LEU A 120 1.06 -1.09 15.21
C LEU A 120 -0.20 -0.26 14.99
N LEU A 121 -1.25 -0.60 15.75
CA LEU A 121 -1.99 0.43 16.43
C LEU A 121 -0.98 1.14 17.32
N ALA A 122 -0.18 2.02 16.72
CA ALA A 122 -0.07 3.32 17.34
C ALA A 122 -1.51 3.85 17.38
N SER A 123 -2.26 3.42 18.41
CA SER A 123 -2.95 4.42 19.19
C SER A 123 -1.92 5.50 19.37
N GLN A 124 -2.12 6.60 18.64
CA GLN A 124 -1.47 7.83 18.99
C GLN A 124 -2.03 8.27 20.35
N ARG A 125 -1.79 7.49 21.41
CA ARG A 125 -1.04 8.08 22.52
C ARG A 125 0.34 8.34 21.96
N LEU A 126 0.42 9.44 21.21
CA LEU A 126 1.63 10.24 21.08
C LEU A 126 2.29 10.15 22.44
N THR A 127 3.42 9.45 22.50
CA THR A 127 4.37 9.64 23.58
C THR A 127 4.43 11.13 23.79
N ARG A 128 4.03 11.51 25.00
CA ARG A 128 3.80 12.85 25.48
C ARG A 128 5.02 13.71 25.17
N VAL A 129 5.08 14.27 23.98
CA VAL A 129 5.85 15.49 23.71
C VAL A 129 5.06 16.56 24.43
N LYS A 130 5.34 16.69 25.73
CA LYS A 130 5.03 17.91 26.47
C LYS A 130 5.74 19.04 25.73
N LYS A 131 4.99 19.77 24.90
CA LYS A 131 5.04 21.22 24.77
C LYS A 131 3.94 21.72 23.78
N ASP A 132 3.06 22.53 24.35
CA ASP A 132 2.37 23.66 23.71
C ASP A 132 1.18 23.43 22.75
N TYR A 133 0.24 22.54 23.10
CA TYR A 133 -1.14 22.65 22.58
C TYR A 133 -2.08 23.24 23.63
N GLU A 134 -2.83 24.27 23.26
CA GLU A 134 -3.84 24.90 24.13
C GLU A 134 -4.86 23.87 24.63
N LYS A 135 -5.28 24.00 25.91
CA LYS A 135 -6.14 23.02 26.61
C LYS A 135 -7.44 22.69 25.87
N GLN A 136 -7.97 23.62 25.06
CA GLN A 136 -9.20 23.42 24.28
C GLN A 136 -9.09 22.35 23.19
N TYR A 137 -7.86 21.98 22.80
CA TYR A 137 -7.60 20.96 21.77
C TYR A 137 -7.24 19.57 22.35
N GLN A 138 -7.38 19.37 23.67
CA GLN A 138 -6.97 18.15 24.39
C GLN A 138 -8.14 17.21 24.74
N GLY A 139 -9.17 17.09 23.89
CA GLY A 139 -10.32 16.18 24.09
C GLY A 139 -10.28 14.89 23.25
N GLU A 140 -11.23 13.98 23.52
CA GLU A 140 -11.60 12.84 22.65
C GLU A 140 -12.13 13.38 21.31
N HIS A 141 -11.23 13.71 20.37
CA HIS A 141 -11.58 14.53 19.21
C HIS A 141 -11.62 13.75 17.90
N LEU A 142 -12.82 13.47 17.41
CA LEU A 142 -13.08 13.51 15.97
C LEU A 142 -13.01 14.98 15.56
N ARG A 143 -11.99 15.35 14.76
CA ARG A 143 -11.87 16.73 14.28
C ARG A 143 -13.01 17.07 13.34
N SER A 144 -13.52 18.29 13.45
CA SER A 144 -14.51 18.80 12.50
C SER A 144 -13.87 18.99 11.12
N LYS A 145 -14.71 19.06 10.07
CA LYS A 145 -14.28 19.38 8.71
C LYS A 145 -13.49 20.70 8.67
N ASP A 146 -13.91 21.69 9.46
CA ASP A 146 -13.28 23.01 9.48
C ASP A 146 -11.91 22.97 10.15
N GLU A 147 -11.77 22.21 11.24
CA GLU A 147 -10.47 22.01 11.91
C GLU A 147 -9.44 21.29 11.03
N LEU A 148 -9.90 20.34 10.19
CA LEU A 148 -9.06 19.68 9.18
C LEU A 148 -8.62 20.67 8.09
N ALA A 149 -9.54 21.50 7.60
CA ALA A 149 -9.23 22.54 6.62
C ALA A 149 -8.22 23.56 7.17
N ASP A 150 -8.38 23.99 8.42
CA ASP A 150 -7.44 24.89 9.10
C ASP A 150 -6.07 24.25 9.32
N GLN A 151 -6.01 22.95 9.62
CA GLN A 151 -4.74 22.25 9.68
C GLN A 151 -4.03 22.23 8.32
N LEU A 152 -4.74 22.01 7.22
CA LEU A 152 -4.15 22.08 5.88
C LEU A 152 -3.60 23.47 5.57
N ARG A 153 -4.34 24.55 5.93
CA ARG A 153 -3.85 25.94 5.77
C ARG A 153 -2.55 26.18 6.56
N ARG A 154 -2.51 25.73 7.82
CA ARG A 154 -1.30 25.83 8.66
C ARG A 154 -0.13 25.07 8.06
N PHE A 155 -0.37 23.87 7.54
CA PHE A 155 0.64 23.06 6.87
C PHE A 155 1.21 23.78 5.64
N ILE A 156 0.33 24.27 4.76
CA ILE A 156 0.72 25.03 3.56
C ILE A 156 1.58 26.25 3.93
N SER A 157 1.17 27.02 4.95
CA SER A 157 1.90 28.19 5.42
C SER A 157 3.27 27.83 6.01
N SER A 158 3.32 26.83 6.88
CA SER A 158 4.55 26.41 7.58
C SER A 158 5.62 25.91 6.61
N PHE A 159 5.20 25.15 5.58
CA PHE A 159 6.10 24.57 4.58
C PHE A 159 6.23 25.42 3.31
N LYS A 160 5.59 26.61 3.26
CA LYS A 160 5.61 27.53 2.12
C LYS A 160 5.24 26.85 0.80
N LEU A 161 4.19 26.03 0.83
CA LEU A 161 3.76 25.25 -0.32
C LEU A 161 2.92 26.10 -1.28
N ASN A 162 3.16 25.93 -2.58
CA ASN A 162 2.31 26.50 -3.62
C ASN A 162 1.13 25.55 -3.87
N VAL A 163 -0.04 25.88 -3.31
CA VAL A 163 -1.27 25.09 -3.49
C VAL A 163 -2.30 25.91 -4.25
N ILE A 164 -2.85 25.31 -5.31
CA ILE A 164 -3.91 25.91 -6.12
C ILE A 164 -5.17 25.08 -5.91
N THR A 165 -6.12 25.63 -5.16
CA THR A 165 -7.41 24.99 -4.89
C THR A 165 -8.41 25.27 -6.02
N SER A 166 -9.47 24.46 -6.10
CA SER A 166 -10.51 24.60 -7.14
C SER A 166 -9.93 24.58 -8.55
N ALA A 167 -8.89 23.78 -8.76
CA ALA A 167 -8.18 23.63 -10.01
C ALA A 167 -8.58 22.33 -10.70
N HIS A 168 -8.88 22.42 -11.99
CA HIS A 168 -9.17 21.26 -12.84
C HIS A 168 -8.13 21.17 -13.96
N ILE A 169 -7.50 20.01 -14.09
CA ILE A 169 -6.60 19.70 -15.21
C ILE A 169 -7.44 19.56 -16.47
N GLN A 170 -7.10 20.33 -17.50
CA GLN A 170 -7.79 20.34 -18.80
C GLN A 170 -7.05 19.58 -19.88
N SER A 171 -5.74 19.39 -19.72
CA SER A 171 -4.88 18.56 -20.56
C SER A 171 -3.50 18.45 -19.93
N THR A 172 -2.86 17.30 -20.07
CA THR A 172 -1.48 17.03 -19.66
C THR A 172 -0.74 16.48 -20.87
N LEU A 173 0.38 17.11 -21.20
CA LEU A 173 1.24 16.71 -22.31
C LEU A 173 2.63 16.42 -21.79
N TYR A 174 3.32 15.48 -22.42
CA TYR A 174 4.74 15.26 -22.16
C TYR A 174 5.56 15.58 -23.41
N ASN A 175 6.51 16.51 -23.29
CA ASN A 175 7.42 16.90 -24.36
C ASN A 175 8.69 16.05 -24.32
N LYS A 176 8.87 15.16 -25.30
CA LYS A 176 9.96 14.18 -25.34
C LYS A 176 11.35 14.86 -25.43
N PRO A 177 11.59 15.85 -26.33
CA PRO A 177 12.91 16.49 -26.42
C PRO A 177 13.33 17.24 -25.16
N THR A 178 12.41 17.96 -24.51
CA THR A 178 12.72 18.78 -23.33
C THR A 178 12.54 18.04 -22.01
N LYS A 179 12.01 16.82 -22.04
CA LYS A 179 11.68 15.98 -20.87
C LYS A 179 10.82 16.72 -19.84
N ARG A 180 9.77 17.39 -20.33
CA ARG A 180 8.89 18.23 -19.50
C ARG A 180 7.42 17.87 -19.66
N TRP A 181 6.76 17.81 -18.51
CA TRP A 181 5.30 17.78 -18.37
C TRP A 181 4.75 19.19 -18.54
N ILE A 182 3.70 19.34 -19.34
CA ILE A 182 3.01 20.60 -19.60
C ILE A 182 1.54 20.38 -19.27
N MET A 183 1.03 21.16 -18.32
CA MET A 183 -0.36 21.04 -17.87
C MET A 183 -1.12 22.32 -18.13
N LYS A 184 -2.30 22.19 -18.72
CA LYS A 184 -3.29 23.26 -18.81
C LYS A 184 -4.25 23.13 -17.64
N VAL A 185 -4.32 24.15 -16.80
CA VAL A 185 -5.11 24.14 -15.58
C VAL A 185 -6.18 25.24 -15.65
N ARG A 186 -7.41 24.90 -15.28
CA ARG A 186 -8.53 25.83 -15.14
C ARG A 186 -8.89 26.01 -13.67
N THR A 187 -8.93 27.25 -13.21
CA THR A 187 -9.58 27.65 -11.95
C THR A 187 -10.89 28.38 -12.27
N PRO A 188 -11.71 28.78 -11.28
CA PRO A 188 -12.92 29.57 -11.55
C PRO A 188 -12.64 30.92 -12.22
N THR A 189 -11.43 31.46 -12.09
CA THR A 189 -11.09 32.82 -12.54
C THR A 189 -10.10 32.86 -13.70
N VAL A 190 -9.28 31.82 -13.90
CA VAL A 190 -8.22 31.85 -14.90
C VAL A 190 -7.90 30.46 -15.46
N ILE A 191 -7.49 30.43 -16.73
CA ILE A 191 -6.83 29.28 -17.34
C ILE A 191 -5.35 29.65 -17.51
N PHE A 192 -4.46 28.80 -17.02
CA PHE A 192 -3.02 28.99 -17.16
C PHE A 192 -2.32 27.68 -17.53
N TYR A 193 -1.08 27.81 -17.99
CA TYR A 193 -0.21 26.68 -18.27
C TYR A 193 0.90 26.62 -17.23
N THR A 194 1.24 25.42 -16.81
CA THR A 194 2.40 25.15 -15.95
C THR A 194 3.24 24.04 -16.56
N SER A 195 4.52 24.00 -16.23
CA SER A 195 5.40 22.92 -16.68
C SER A 195 6.39 22.47 -15.62
N ALA A 196 6.60 21.16 -15.55
CA ALA A 196 7.47 20.53 -14.57
C ALA A 196 8.35 19.45 -15.22
N LYS A 197 9.51 19.17 -14.62
CA LYS A 197 10.34 18.02 -15.04
C LYS A 197 9.77 16.69 -14.55
N HIS A 198 9.08 16.72 -13.41
CA HIS A 198 8.58 15.55 -12.69
C HIS A 198 7.09 15.75 -12.38
N LEU A 199 6.31 14.69 -12.52
CA LEU A 199 4.88 14.69 -12.25
C LEU A 199 4.53 13.56 -11.29
N VAL A 200 3.83 13.88 -10.21
CA VAL A 200 3.34 12.92 -9.22
C VAL A 200 1.82 13.00 -9.20
N GLN A 201 1.15 11.91 -9.59
CA GLN A 201 -0.30 11.78 -9.52
C GLN A 201 -0.71 11.30 -8.12
N ALA A 202 -1.40 12.18 -7.39
CA ALA A 202 -1.87 11.95 -6.02
C ALA A 202 -3.39 12.18 -5.91
N THR A 203 -4.15 11.60 -6.83
CA THR A 203 -5.59 11.85 -7.01
C THR A 203 -6.50 11.01 -6.12
N GLY A 204 -5.94 10.03 -5.41
CA GLY A 204 -6.73 9.04 -4.68
C GLY A 204 -7.58 8.19 -5.65
N ILE A 205 -8.72 7.72 -5.17
CA ILE A 205 -9.74 7.04 -6.00
C ILE A 205 -10.40 8.11 -6.88
N ALA A 206 -9.93 8.25 -8.11
CA ALA A 206 -10.13 9.42 -8.93
C ALA A 206 -11.47 9.46 -9.66
N SER A 207 -12.07 8.30 -9.97
CA SER A 207 -13.34 8.28 -10.70
C SER A 207 -14.41 9.05 -9.95
N GLN A 208 -14.41 8.94 -8.60
CA GLN A 208 -15.52 9.34 -7.72
C GLN A 208 -16.89 8.81 -8.23
N LYS A 209 -16.87 7.84 -9.16
CA LYS A 209 -18.01 7.17 -9.76
C LYS A 209 -18.24 5.93 -8.93
N SER A 210 -19.41 5.85 -8.30
CA SER A 210 -19.79 4.65 -7.58
C SER A 210 -19.88 3.48 -8.56
N TYR A 211 -19.41 2.31 -8.14
CA TYR A 211 -19.63 1.09 -8.90
C TYR A 211 -21.11 0.69 -8.78
N VAL A 212 -21.93 1.04 -9.77
CA VAL A 212 -23.33 0.63 -9.82
C VAL A 212 -23.43 -0.60 -10.72
N PRO A 213 -23.99 -1.73 -10.26
CA PRO A 213 -24.21 -2.91 -11.10
C PRO A 213 -24.99 -2.53 -12.36
N SER A 214 -24.63 -3.15 -13.49
CA SER A 214 -25.04 -2.76 -14.86
C SER A 214 -26.54 -2.81 -15.19
N MET A 215 -27.40 -3.08 -14.21
CA MET A 215 -28.85 -3.25 -14.35
C MET A 215 -29.65 -1.96 -14.09
N ILE A 216 -29.01 -0.81 -13.78
CA ILE A 216 -29.68 0.31 -13.10
C ILE A 216 -29.26 1.69 -13.64
N ASP A 217 -30.26 2.54 -13.94
CA ASP A 217 -30.10 3.95 -14.30
C ASP A 217 -29.62 4.75 -13.06
N ALA A 218 -28.40 5.28 -13.15
CA ALA A 218 -27.64 5.75 -11.99
C ALA A 218 -28.08 7.15 -11.52
N GLN A 219 -28.93 7.23 -10.49
CA GLN A 219 -29.06 8.43 -9.66
C GLN A 219 -29.05 8.07 -8.19
N TYR A 220 -28.34 8.88 -7.39
CA TYR A 220 -28.14 8.80 -5.93
C TYR A 220 -27.05 7.82 -5.45
N THR A 221 -25.82 8.32 -5.32
CA THR A 221 -24.79 7.68 -4.49
C THR A 221 -23.83 8.68 -3.84
N LYS A 222 -23.60 8.54 -2.53
CA LYS A 222 -22.43 9.04 -1.80
C LYS A 222 -22.21 8.18 -0.55
N ALA A 223 -21.02 7.59 -0.41
CA ALA A 223 -20.46 7.19 0.88
C ALA A 223 -18.94 6.96 0.76
N PRO A 224 -18.12 7.40 1.72
CA PRO A 224 -16.70 7.05 1.80
C PRO A 224 -16.50 5.70 2.51
N THR A 225 -15.57 4.89 2.00
CA THR A 225 -15.11 3.64 2.62
C THR A 225 -13.76 3.89 3.29
N TYR A 226 -13.61 3.51 4.55
CA TYR A 226 -12.33 3.54 5.27
C TYR A 226 -11.85 2.12 5.53
N ILE A 227 -10.58 1.87 5.26
CA ILE A 227 -9.90 0.58 5.38
C ILE A 227 -8.56 0.81 6.08
N LEU A 228 -8.24 -0.02 7.07
CA LEU A 228 -6.94 -0.08 7.73
C LEU A 228 -6.54 -1.53 7.98
N PRO A 229 -5.52 -2.03 7.26
CA PRO A 229 -4.56 -2.97 7.82
C PRO A 229 -3.14 -2.41 7.74
N SER A 230 -2.32 -2.66 8.76
CA SER A 230 -0.92 -2.20 8.83
C SER A 230 -0.04 -3.08 7.94
N PHE A 231 0.78 -2.48 7.06
CA PHE A 231 1.66 -3.22 6.16
C PHE A 231 3.11 -2.72 6.26
N THR A 232 4.01 -3.69 6.38
CA THR A 232 5.43 -3.57 6.71
C THR A 232 6.31 -3.23 5.50
N VAL A 233 7.58 -2.91 5.78
CA VAL A 233 8.63 -2.35 4.91
C VAL A 233 9.30 -3.38 3.97
N VAL A 234 8.91 -4.64 4.10
CA VAL A 234 9.45 -5.79 3.35
C VAL A 234 8.51 -6.16 2.20
N ARG A 235 9.04 -6.91 1.22
CA ARG A 235 8.33 -7.45 0.05
C ARG A 235 6.92 -7.94 0.41
N HIS A 236 5.94 -7.63 -0.44
CA HIS A 236 4.52 -7.82 -0.08
C HIS A 236 4.13 -9.30 0.04
N ASP A 237 4.85 -10.20 -0.62
CA ASP A 237 4.71 -11.65 -0.43
C ASP A 237 5.15 -12.11 0.97
N LEU A 238 6.27 -11.60 1.48
CA LEU A 238 6.79 -11.89 2.81
C LEU A 238 5.88 -11.28 3.89
N SER A 239 5.54 -10.00 3.73
CA SER A 239 4.60 -9.29 4.59
C SER A 239 3.23 -9.99 4.61
N GLY A 240 2.77 -10.49 3.47
CA GLY A 240 1.51 -11.20 3.32
C GLY A 240 1.48 -12.54 4.05
N GLN A 241 2.59 -13.29 4.07
CA GLN A 241 2.69 -14.53 4.83
C GLN A 241 2.72 -14.28 6.34
N LEU A 242 3.47 -13.28 6.80
CA LEU A 242 3.48 -12.87 8.20
C LEU A 242 2.08 -12.44 8.65
N ALA A 243 1.41 -11.59 7.84
CA ALA A 243 0.00 -11.21 7.96
C ALA A 243 -0.91 -12.43 8.15
N ARG A 244 -0.86 -13.38 7.21
CA ARG A 244 -1.67 -14.60 7.25
C ARG A 244 -1.45 -15.41 8.52
N ASN A 245 -0.18 -15.68 8.87
CA ASN A 245 0.16 -16.55 9.98
C ASN A 245 -0.26 -15.94 11.33
N HIS A 246 -0.11 -14.62 11.49
CA HIS A 246 -0.57 -13.94 12.69
C HIS A 246 -2.09 -13.87 12.78
N SER A 247 -2.79 -13.55 11.69
CA SER A 247 -4.25 -13.60 11.68
C SER A 247 -4.78 -14.99 12.02
N ARG A 248 -4.12 -16.06 11.55
CA ARG A 248 -4.44 -17.45 11.91
C ARG A 248 -4.18 -17.75 13.38
N MET A 249 -3.05 -17.30 13.94
CA MET A 249 -2.73 -17.48 15.35
C MET A 249 -3.74 -16.76 16.26
N LEU A 250 -4.10 -15.51 15.94
CA LEU A 250 -5.14 -14.79 16.68
C LEU A 250 -6.50 -15.47 16.54
N ALA A 251 -6.81 -15.98 15.35
CA ALA A 251 -8.05 -16.70 15.09
C ALA A 251 -8.20 -17.99 15.87
N SER A 252 -7.13 -18.77 16.01
CA SER A 252 -7.18 -20.04 16.74
C SER A 252 -7.42 -19.86 18.24
N GLN A 253 -7.16 -18.67 18.80
CA GLN A 253 -7.45 -18.34 20.20
C GLN A 253 -8.94 -18.04 20.44
N GLU A 254 -9.72 -17.77 19.38
CA GLU A 254 -11.14 -17.42 19.46
C GLU A 254 -11.99 -18.24 18.46
N PRO A 255 -12.03 -19.58 18.60
CA PRO A 255 -12.59 -20.48 17.58
C PRO A 255 -14.09 -20.24 17.30
N ASP A 256 -14.83 -19.66 18.25
CA ASP A 256 -16.27 -19.42 18.15
C ASP A 256 -16.64 -17.96 17.80
N ARG A 257 -15.66 -17.08 17.54
CA ARG A 257 -15.88 -15.63 17.38
C ARG A 257 -16.93 -15.26 16.32
N TYR A 258 -17.05 -16.09 15.27
CA TYR A 258 -17.99 -15.85 14.18
C TYR A 258 -19.25 -16.71 14.24
N SER A 259 -19.38 -17.61 15.22
CA SER A 259 -20.52 -18.52 15.32
C SER A 259 -21.88 -17.79 15.35
N ALA A 260 -21.96 -16.63 15.99
CA ALA A 260 -23.18 -15.83 16.02
C ALA A 260 -23.47 -15.12 14.67
N LEU A 261 -22.43 -14.65 13.97
CA LEU A 261 -22.55 -14.04 12.64
C LEU A 261 -22.98 -15.05 11.58
N ALA A 262 -22.34 -16.22 11.58
CA ALA A 262 -22.69 -17.32 10.68
C ALA A 262 -24.16 -17.76 10.88
N LYS A 263 -24.61 -17.89 12.14
CA LYS A 263 -26.03 -18.14 12.48
C LYS A 263 -26.98 -17.03 12.04
N ALA A 264 -26.49 -15.80 11.88
CA ALA A 264 -27.26 -14.68 11.36
C ALA A 264 -27.31 -14.65 9.81
N GLY A 265 -26.64 -15.58 9.13
CA GLY A 265 -26.60 -15.65 7.66
C GLY A 265 -25.46 -14.86 7.02
N PHE A 266 -24.55 -14.28 7.81
CA PHE A 266 -23.39 -13.56 7.28
C PHE A 266 -22.30 -14.57 6.83
N PRO A 267 -21.79 -14.50 5.58
CA PRO A 267 -20.69 -15.35 5.14
C PRO A 267 -19.41 -14.96 5.87
N VAL A 268 -18.75 -15.94 6.46
CA VAL A 268 -17.54 -15.73 7.26
C VAL A 268 -16.37 -16.37 6.55
N LEU A 269 -15.36 -15.56 6.25
CA LEU A 269 -14.06 -16.01 5.79
C LEU A 269 -13.09 -16.00 6.97
N ASP A 270 -12.91 -17.16 7.61
CA ASP A 270 -12.08 -17.27 8.81
C ASP A 270 -10.60 -17.42 8.43
N SER A 271 -9.72 -16.64 9.07
CA SER A 271 -8.26 -16.76 8.92
C SER A 271 -7.68 -18.11 9.35
N CYS A 272 -8.44 -18.93 10.10
CA CYS A 272 -8.08 -20.32 10.37
C CYS A 272 -8.11 -21.20 9.11
N ALA A 273 -8.91 -20.87 8.10
CA ALA A 273 -8.96 -21.62 6.85
C ALA A 273 -7.65 -21.45 6.04
N SER A 274 -7.25 -22.51 5.35
CA SER A 274 -5.96 -22.57 4.64
C SER A 274 -5.89 -21.65 3.42
N ASP A 275 -7.03 -21.40 2.79
CA ASP A 275 -7.22 -20.56 1.60
C ASP A 275 -7.41 -19.06 1.92
N GLN A 276 -7.53 -18.71 3.20
CA GLN A 276 -7.76 -17.33 3.62
C GLN A 276 -6.45 -16.57 3.91
N ALA A 277 -6.34 -15.40 3.28
CA ALA A 277 -5.24 -14.46 3.45
C ALA A 277 -5.75 -13.02 3.32
N LEU A 278 -6.07 -12.39 4.45
CA LEU A 278 -6.62 -11.03 4.52
C LEU A 278 -5.79 -9.99 3.75
N TYR A 279 -4.46 -10.14 3.80
CA TYR A 279 -3.52 -9.27 3.12
C TYR A 279 -3.69 -9.29 1.59
N SER A 280 -3.77 -10.49 1.01
CA SER A 280 -3.96 -10.68 -0.44
C SER A 280 -5.29 -10.07 -0.88
N ASN A 281 -6.38 -10.32 -0.15
CA ASN A 281 -7.68 -9.69 -0.43
C ASN A 281 -7.58 -8.15 -0.48
N SER A 282 -6.84 -7.57 0.46
CA SER A 282 -6.67 -6.12 0.55
C SER A 282 -5.85 -5.55 -0.62
N VAL A 283 -4.74 -6.18 -0.98
CA VAL A 283 -3.81 -5.66 -2.02
C VAL A 283 -4.30 -5.93 -3.44
N GLU A 284 -4.91 -7.07 -3.68
CA GLU A 284 -5.28 -7.53 -5.03
C GLU A 284 -6.72 -7.20 -5.40
N MET A 285 -7.63 -7.16 -4.42
CA MET A 285 -9.05 -6.90 -4.66
C MET A 285 -9.56 -5.58 -4.08
N ALA A 286 -8.78 -4.93 -3.20
CA ALA A 286 -9.22 -3.77 -2.42
C ALA A 286 -10.57 -4.01 -1.69
N GLY A 287 -10.81 -5.26 -1.29
CA GLY A 287 -12.10 -5.73 -0.75
C GLY A 287 -12.06 -7.22 -0.44
N GLY A 288 -13.22 -7.83 -0.16
CA GLY A 288 -13.29 -9.25 0.20
C GLY A 288 -12.86 -9.55 1.64
N TYR A 289 -13.01 -8.57 2.54
CA TYR A 289 -12.80 -8.74 3.97
C TYR A 289 -13.69 -7.80 4.77
N TYR A 290 -13.82 -8.10 6.06
CA TYR A 290 -14.60 -7.34 7.02
C TYR A 290 -13.78 -7.15 8.30
N ILE A 291 -13.67 -5.91 8.77
CA ILE A 291 -13.06 -5.57 10.06
C ILE A 291 -14.17 -5.00 10.93
N ASP A 292 -14.38 -5.61 12.10
CA ASP A 292 -15.42 -5.14 13.01
C ASP A 292 -15.05 -3.78 13.61
N THR A 293 -15.81 -2.76 13.23
CA THR A 293 -15.74 -1.42 13.81
C THR A 293 -16.98 -1.11 14.67
N GLY A 294 -17.74 -2.14 15.05
CA GLY A 294 -18.96 -2.06 15.87
C GLY A 294 -20.22 -2.61 15.18
N GLY A 295 -20.11 -3.10 13.95
CA GLY A 295 -21.23 -3.62 13.17
C GLY A 295 -21.60 -5.07 13.50
N THR A 296 -20.63 -5.88 13.93
CA THR A 296 -20.80 -7.33 14.12
C THR A 296 -21.95 -7.66 15.06
N LYS A 297 -22.03 -6.94 16.18
CA LYS A 297 -23.08 -7.15 17.18
C LYS A 297 -24.48 -6.86 16.63
N ILE A 298 -24.61 -5.88 15.73
CA ILE A 298 -25.89 -5.50 15.12
C ILE A 298 -26.36 -6.63 14.18
N LEU A 299 -25.44 -7.16 13.37
CA LEU A 299 -25.71 -8.27 12.45
C LEU A 299 -26.03 -9.57 13.21
N ALA A 300 -25.19 -9.94 14.18
CA ALA A 300 -25.38 -11.13 15.01
C ALA A 300 -26.72 -11.11 15.78
N GLN A 301 -27.17 -9.92 16.20
CA GLN A 301 -28.47 -9.72 16.86
C GLN A 301 -29.65 -9.58 15.88
N ARG A 302 -29.41 -9.68 14.55
CA ARG A 302 -30.41 -9.47 13.48
C ARG A 302 -31.15 -8.14 13.58
N LYS A 303 -30.47 -7.10 14.09
CA LYS A 303 -31.00 -5.73 14.09
C LYS A 303 -30.88 -5.07 12.72
N ALA A 304 -29.99 -5.59 11.89
CA ALA A 304 -29.94 -5.37 10.46
C ALA A 304 -29.87 -6.75 9.78
N ASN A 305 -30.68 -6.95 8.74
CA ASN A 305 -30.69 -8.18 7.97
C ASN A 305 -29.58 -8.17 6.92
N VAL A 306 -29.08 -9.34 6.57
CA VAL A 306 -28.07 -9.53 5.53
C VAL A 306 -28.58 -10.62 4.60
N GLU A 307 -28.75 -10.27 3.33
CA GLU A 307 -28.98 -11.21 2.24
C GLU A 307 -27.65 -11.40 1.52
N ALA A 308 -27.03 -12.57 1.67
CA ALA A 308 -25.70 -12.85 1.15
C ALA A 308 -25.71 -14.00 0.14
N GLY A 309 -24.75 -13.96 -0.79
CA GLY A 309 -24.69 -14.94 -1.89
C GLY A 309 -25.78 -14.76 -2.95
N VAL A 310 -26.52 -13.65 -2.88
CA VAL A 310 -27.57 -13.27 -3.84
C VAL A 310 -27.25 -11.91 -4.46
N GLU A 311 -27.65 -11.74 -5.71
CA GLU A 311 -27.48 -10.49 -6.45
C GLU A 311 -28.82 -9.77 -6.56
N LEU A 312 -28.80 -8.44 -6.57
CA LEU A 312 -29.99 -7.65 -6.90
C LEU A 312 -30.21 -7.69 -8.42
N VAL A 313 -31.35 -8.26 -8.85
CA VAL A 313 -31.65 -8.46 -10.27
C VAL A 313 -32.75 -7.55 -10.82
N ALA A 314 -33.65 -7.04 -9.97
CA ALA A 314 -34.68 -6.08 -10.38
C ALA A 314 -35.22 -5.24 -9.23
N PHE A 315 -35.84 -4.10 -9.56
CA PHE A 315 -36.70 -3.34 -8.67
C PHE A 315 -38.16 -3.75 -8.86
N THR A 316 -38.93 -3.67 -7.77
CA THR A 316 -40.40 -3.66 -7.81
C THR A 316 -40.90 -2.26 -7.53
N GLU A 317 -42.22 -2.05 -7.61
CA GLU A 317 -42.85 -0.79 -7.22
C GLU A 317 -42.57 -0.41 -5.75
N THR A 318 -42.35 -1.40 -4.88
CA THR A 318 -42.19 -1.23 -3.42
C THR A 318 -40.84 -1.70 -2.88
N GLY A 319 -39.93 -2.19 -3.73
CA GLY A 319 -38.78 -2.92 -3.23
C GLY A 319 -37.85 -3.54 -4.28
N LEU A 320 -37.29 -4.69 -3.93
CA LEU A 320 -36.17 -5.36 -4.59
C LEU A 320 -36.50 -6.82 -4.90
N VAL A 321 -35.90 -7.36 -5.97
CA VAL A 321 -35.90 -8.78 -6.32
C VAL A 321 -34.46 -9.27 -6.41
N PHE A 322 -34.17 -10.38 -5.75
CA PHE A 322 -32.85 -10.99 -5.74
C PHE A 322 -32.75 -12.18 -6.70
N SER A 323 -31.53 -12.62 -7.00
CA SER A 323 -31.23 -13.67 -7.98
C SER A 323 -31.79 -15.05 -7.60
N ASP A 324 -32.07 -15.28 -6.32
CA ASP A 324 -32.76 -16.49 -5.83
C ASP A 324 -34.29 -16.40 -5.93
N GLY A 325 -34.81 -15.29 -6.45
CA GLY A 325 -36.24 -15.00 -6.59
C GLY A 325 -36.89 -14.37 -5.35
N SER A 326 -36.15 -14.21 -4.24
CA SER A 326 -36.65 -13.55 -3.03
C SER A 326 -36.90 -12.05 -3.27
N LYS A 327 -37.73 -11.45 -2.41
CA LYS A 327 -38.13 -10.03 -2.52
C LYS A 327 -38.02 -9.33 -1.18
N ALA A 328 -37.66 -8.05 -1.20
CA ALA A 328 -37.61 -7.19 -0.02
C ALA A 328 -38.21 -5.82 -0.30
N ASP A 329 -39.23 -5.42 0.46
CA ASP A 329 -39.80 -4.08 0.39
C ASP A 329 -38.85 -3.05 1.03
N THR A 330 -38.65 -1.91 0.38
CA THR A 330 -37.83 -0.82 0.91
C THR A 330 -38.27 0.54 0.38
N GLY A 331 -38.17 1.57 1.21
CA GLY A 331 -38.40 2.98 0.83
C GLY A 331 -37.16 3.68 0.28
N ALA A 332 -35.96 3.12 0.45
CA ALA A 332 -34.71 3.72 -0.02
C ALA A 332 -33.63 2.66 -0.26
N VAL A 333 -32.76 2.93 -1.23
CA VAL A 333 -31.57 2.12 -1.52
C VAL A 333 -30.33 3.00 -1.44
N ILE A 334 -29.30 2.52 -0.73
CA ILE A 334 -28.01 3.19 -0.60
C ILE A 334 -26.94 2.23 -1.13
N TRP A 335 -26.23 2.65 -2.18
CA TRP A 335 -25.14 1.86 -2.74
C TRP A 335 -23.84 2.09 -1.96
N CYS A 336 -23.33 1.01 -1.37
CA CYS A 336 -22.05 0.96 -0.67
C CYS A 336 -21.08 0.01 -1.38
N THR A 337 -21.12 -0.03 -2.71
CA THR A 337 -20.43 -0.99 -3.59
C THR A 337 -19.03 -0.56 -4.01
N GLY A 338 -18.49 0.49 -3.40
CA GLY A 338 -17.19 1.06 -3.74
C GLY A 338 -17.23 1.93 -5.00
N PHE A 339 -16.04 2.21 -5.54
CA PHE A 339 -15.84 3.06 -6.70
C PHE A 339 -15.48 2.24 -7.94
N ALA A 340 -15.71 2.82 -9.13
CA ALA A 340 -15.56 2.15 -10.41
C ALA A 340 -14.09 1.95 -10.86
N ASP A 341 -13.13 2.64 -10.22
CA ASP A 341 -11.70 2.60 -10.54
C ASP A 341 -10.90 1.81 -9.50
N ARG A 342 -10.50 0.60 -9.88
CA ARG A 342 -9.56 -0.23 -9.10
C ARG A 342 -8.12 0.00 -9.54
N ASP A 343 -7.90 0.13 -10.85
CA ASP A 343 -6.62 0.52 -11.41
C ASP A 343 -6.68 2.02 -11.78
N ALA A 344 -5.71 2.80 -11.33
CA ALA A 344 -5.55 4.20 -11.74
C ALA A 344 -5.45 4.35 -13.27
N CYS A 345 -5.03 3.30 -14.00
CA CYS A 345 -5.04 3.28 -15.46
C CYS A 345 -6.45 3.49 -16.04
N ASP A 346 -7.50 3.02 -15.38
CA ASP A 346 -8.89 3.12 -15.85
C ASP A 346 -9.38 4.58 -15.91
N THR A 347 -8.81 5.44 -15.06
CA THR A 347 -9.19 6.84 -14.93
C THR A 347 -8.09 7.80 -15.37
N ALA A 348 -6.91 7.30 -15.72
CA ALA A 348 -5.74 8.10 -16.07
C ALA A 348 -6.03 9.13 -17.15
N VAL A 349 -6.74 8.75 -18.22
CA VAL A 349 -7.11 9.67 -19.30
C VAL A 349 -7.95 10.83 -18.76
N GLU A 350 -8.95 10.56 -17.92
CA GLU A 350 -9.82 11.58 -17.33
C GLU A 350 -9.02 12.51 -16.39
N ILE A 351 -8.19 11.93 -15.51
CA ILE A 351 -7.30 12.68 -14.60
C ILE A 351 -6.37 13.61 -15.37
N LEU A 352 -5.79 13.12 -16.46
CA LEU A 352 -4.83 13.86 -17.28
C LEU A 352 -5.50 14.91 -18.18
N GLY A 353 -6.83 15.06 -18.15
CA GLY A 353 -7.58 16.11 -18.85
C GLY A 353 -8.28 15.65 -20.14
N GLY A 354 -8.48 14.34 -20.30
CA GLY A 354 -9.26 13.71 -21.37
C GLY A 354 -8.47 13.46 -22.66
N ASN A 355 -9.07 12.68 -23.58
CA ASN A 355 -8.50 12.39 -24.90
C ASN A 355 -8.53 13.62 -25.80
N LYS A 356 -7.46 14.42 -25.73
CA LYS A 356 -7.20 15.51 -26.67
C LYS A 356 -5.95 15.17 -27.45
N ALA A 357 -6.17 14.52 -28.60
CA ALA A 357 -5.09 14.17 -29.51
C ALA A 357 -4.27 15.41 -29.87
N VAL A 358 -2.95 15.30 -29.77
CA VAL A 358 -2.04 16.33 -30.23
C VAL A 358 -1.29 15.80 -31.43
N ASN A 359 -1.42 16.48 -32.57
CA ASN A 359 -0.81 16.04 -33.83
C ASN A 359 0.66 16.49 -33.93
N HIS A 360 1.49 16.03 -33.00
CA HIS A 360 2.92 16.33 -32.95
C HIS A 360 3.71 15.13 -32.39
N ASP A 361 4.60 14.54 -33.19
CA ASP A 361 5.37 13.34 -32.82
C ASP A 361 6.25 13.50 -31.56
N TYR A 362 6.60 14.74 -31.22
CA TYR A 362 7.44 15.07 -30.07
C TYR A 362 6.65 15.30 -28.76
N LEU A 363 5.32 15.34 -28.82
CA LEU A 363 4.44 15.42 -27.66
C LEU A 363 3.77 14.06 -27.43
N MET A 364 3.54 13.70 -26.18
CA MET A 364 2.59 12.64 -25.82
C MET A 364 1.34 13.26 -25.24
N ASP A 365 0.19 12.84 -25.74
CA ASP A 365 -1.12 13.26 -25.22
C ASP A 365 -1.60 12.39 -24.03
N PRO A 366 -2.69 12.77 -23.34
CA PRO A 366 -3.21 12.00 -22.20
C PRO A 366 -3.50 10.52 -22.51
N GLY A 367 -3.98 10.20 -23.70
CA GLY A 367 -4.28 8.82 -24.10
C GLY A 367 -2.99 8.01 -24.29
N GLU A 368 -2.00 8.60 -24.95
CA GLU A 368 -0.67 8.01 -25.09
C GLU A 368 0.07 7.84 -23.76
N ILE A 369 -0.08 8.80 -22.84
CA ILE A 369 0.48 8.71 -21.48
C ILE A 369 -0.21 7.59 -20.71
N ALA A 370 -1.55 7.54 -20.70
CA ALA A 370 -2.32 6.51 -20.00
C ALA A 370 -1.99 5.10 -20.52
N ALA A 371 -1.85 4.93 -21.84
CA ALA A 371 -1.45 3.66 -22.45
C ALA A 371 -0.03 3.20 -22.04
N ARG A 372 0.77 4.11 -21.46
CA ARG A 372 2.13 3.87 -20.97
C ARG A 372 2.24 3.69 -19.46
N LEU A 373 1.15 3.84 -18.72
CA LEU A 373 1.15 3.51 -17.29
C LEU A 373 1.35 2.02 -17.10
N ASP A 374 2.14 1.69 -16.10
CA ASP A 374 2.15 0.35 -15.52
C ASP A 374 0.88 0.16 -14.69
N ALA A 375 0.39 -1.08 -14.62
CA ALA A 375 -0.75 -1.43 -13.78
C ALA A 375 -0.50 -0.95 -12.34
N THR A 376 -1.55 -0.47 -11.68
CA THR A 376 -1.49 -0.05 -10.27
C THR A 376 -2.19 -1.04 -9.36
N TRP A 377 -1.63 -1.23 -8.16
CA TRP A 377 -2.08 -2.26 -7.21
C TRP A 377 -1.88 -3.70 -7.71
N GLY A 378 -2.33 -4.69 -6.94
CA GLY A 378 -1.88 -6.07 -7.10
C GLY A 378 -0.39 -6.21 -6.83
N VAL A 379 0.21 -7.32 -7.26
CA VAL A 379 1.65 -7.54 -7.19
C VAL A 379 2.23 -7.98 -8.53
N ASP A 380 3.52 -7.72 -8.74
CA ASP A 380 4.29 -8.29 -9.85
C ASP A 380 4.84 -9.68 -9.49
N SER A 381 5.60 -10.29 -10.41
CA SER A 381 6.22 -11.61 -10.19
C SER A 381 7.25 -11.63 -9.06
N GLU A 382 7.76 -10.47 -8.64
CA GLU A 382 8.65 -10.37 -7.48
C GLU A 382 7.87 -10.28 -6.17
N GLY A 383 6.55 -10.12 -6.20
CA GLY A 383 5.72 -9.90 -5.02
C GLY A 383 5.78 -8.46 -4.52
N GLU A 384 6.09 -7.48 -5.38
CA GLU A 384 6.05 -6.05 -5.07
C GLU A 384 4.79 -5.40 -5.65
N ILE A 385 4.28 -4.32 -5.04
CA ILE A 385 3.10 -3.64 -5.56
C ILE A 385 3.42 -2.96 -6.91
N SER A 386 2.57 -3.22 -7.90
CA SER A 386 2.70 -2.66 -9.24
C SER A 386 2.36 -1.16 -9.27
N GLY A 387 3.15 -0.38 -10.02
CA GLY A 387 2.87 1.02 -10.37
C GLY A 387 2.72 2.04 -9.23
N MET A 388 2.81 1.62 -7.97
CA MET A 388 2.62 2.49 -6.80
C MET A 388 3.97 2.90 -6.21
N TRP A 389 4.15 4.20 -5.98
CA TRP A 389 5.32 4.79 -5.33
C TRP A 389 6.67 4.53 -6.02
N LYS A 390 6.66 3.93 -7.21
CA LYS A 390 7.81 3.77 -8.13
C LYS A 390 7.58 4.57 -9.41
N ARG A 391 8.67 4.85 -10.13
CA ARG A 391 8.58 5.50 -11.44
C ARG A 391 7.93 4.52 -12.40
N HIS A 392 7.02 4.99 -13.25
CA HIS A 392 6.44 4.11 -14.27
C HIS A 392 7.49 3.81 -15.35
N SER A 393 7.74 2.53 -15.64
CA SER A 393 8.83 2.04 -16.48
C SER A 393 8.86 2.70 -17.87
N ARG A 394 7.68 2.85 -18.49
CA ARG A 394 7.49 3.39 -19.85
C ARG A 394 7.26 4.90 -19.89
N LEU A 395 7.37 5.60 -18.75
CA LEU A 395 7.22 7.06 -18.65
C LEU A 395 8.41 7.70 -17.93
N GLU A 396 8.92 8.79 -18.48
CA GLU A 396 9.96 9.56 -17.81
C GLU A 396 9.39 10.49 -16.75
N ASN A 397 9.89 10.36 -15.52
CA ASN A 397 9.60 11.27 -14.41
C ASN A 397 8.11 11.34 -14.06
N TYR A 398 7.43 10.21 -14.09
CA TYR A 398 6.04 10.06 -13.69
C TYR A 398 5.90 9.02 -12.58
N TRP A 399 5.17 9.39 -11.52
CA TRP A 399 4.89 8.53 -10.37
C TRP A 399 3.41 8.60 -10.01
N ILE A 400 2.84 7.49 -9.55
CA ILE A 400 1.55 7.46 -8.86
C ILE A 400 1.77 7.22 -7.37
N ILE A 401 1.10 7.99 -6.54
CA ILE A 401 1.04 7.79 -5.09
C ILE A 401 -0.41 7.70 -4.64
N GLY A 402 -0.69 6.68 -3.84
CA GLY A 402 -2.01 6.40 -3.29
C GLY A 402 -1.89 5.53 -2.05
N GLY A 403 -3.03 5.06 -1.58
CA GLY A 403 -3.12 4.28 -0.35
C GLY A 403 -3.64 5.07 0.84
N PHE A 404 -3.35 4.56 2.03
CA PHE A 404 -3.77 5.17 3.30
C PHE A 404 -2.60 5.80 4.04
N THR A 405 -2.88 6.42 5.20
CA THR A 405 -1.91 7.26 5.94
C THR A 405 -0.57 6.58 6.22
N GLN A 406 -0.53 5.27 6.52
CA GLN A 406 0.76 4.59 6.74
C GLN A 406 1.58 4.48 5.44
N GLN A 407 0.96 4.03 4.35
CA GLN A 407 1.63 3.94 3.05
C GLN A 407 2.16 5.32 2.64
N HIS A 408 1.38 6.38 2.82
CA HIS A 408 1.85 7.74 2.57
C HIS A 408 3.02 8.15 3.47
N LYS A 409 2.96 7.88 4.78
CA LYS A 409 4.06 8.19 5.71
C LYS A 409 5.35 7.50 5.31
N TRP A 410 5.27 6.25 4.87
CA TRP A 410 6.43 5.47 4.48
C TRP A 410 6.96 5.87 3.09
N TYR A 411 6.11 5.75 2.08
CA TYR A 411 6.51 5.83 0.68
C TYR A 411 6.71 7.26 0.18
N SER A 412 6.22 8.30 0.87
CA SER A 412 6.52 9.70 0.48
C SER A 412 8.02 10.00 0.53
N GLN A 413 8.73 9.47 1.52
CA GLN A 413 10.19 9.65 1.61
C GLN A 413 10.91 8.88 0.50
N VAL A 414 10.49 7.63 0.23
CA VAL A 414 11.06 6.79 -0.83
C VAL A 414 10.89 7.47 -2.20
N LEU A 415 9.69 7.97 -2.49
CA LEU A 415 9.39 8.71 -3.72
C LEU A 415 10.20 10.00 -3.82
N ALA A 416 10.30 10.78 -2.72
CA ALA A 416 11.10 12.00 -2.71
C ALA A 416 12.59 11.73 -2.97
N LEU A 417 13.13 10.63 -2.43
CA LEU A 417 14.50 10.20 -2.70
C LEU A 417 14.70 9.74 -4.14
N GLN A 418 13.73 9.06 -4.77
CA GLN A 418 13.78 8.73 -6.20
C GLN A 418 13.81 9.99 -7.07
N ILE A 419 12.93 10.96 -6.79
CA ILE A 419 12.91 12.25 -7.49
C ILE A 419 14.25 12.96 -7.32
N LYS A 420 14.80 12.99 -6.11
CA LYS A 420 16.12 13.60 -5.86
C LYS A 420 17.22 12.88 -6.62
N ALA A 421 17.24 11.55 -6.61
CA ALA A 421 18.22 10.75 -7.33
C ALA A 421 18.16 10.99 -8.85
N GLU A 422 16.95 11.08 -9.42
CA GLU A 422 16.73 11.40 -10.84
C GLU A 422 17.19 12.82 -11.17
N LEU A 423 16.86 13.82 -10.33
CA LEU A 423 17.35 15.19 -10.49
C LEU A 423 18.89 15.29 -10.45
N MET A 424 19.55 14.38 -9.73
CA MET A 424 21.00 14.27 -9.63
C MET A 424 21.62 13.35 -10.70
N GLY A 425 20.80 12.68 -11.52
CA GLY A 425 21.27 11.74 -12.55
C GLY A 425 21.83 10.42 -12.00
N ILE A 426 21.46 10.04 -10.77
CA ILE A 426 21.96 8.85 -10.07
C ILE A 426 20.86 7.84 -9.74
N LEU A 427 19.65 7.98 -10.30
CA LEU A 427 18.58 7.00 -10.11
C LEU A 427 19.00 5.64 -10.71
N PRO A 428 19.06 4.56 -9.92
CA PRO A 428 19.50 3.26 -10.41
C PRO A 428 18.57 2.72 -11.51
N GLU A 429 19.14 1.90 -12.40
CA GLU A 429 18.42 1.25 -13.52
C GLU A 429 17.21 0.45 -13.02
N ALA A 430 17.36 -0.25 -11.88
CA ALA A 430 16.27 -0.97 -11.24
C ALA A 430 15.00 -0.12 -11.07
N TYR A 431 15.11 1.16 -10.68
CA TYR A 431 13.96 2.04 -10.49
C TYR A 431 13.61 2.87 -11.75
N ARG A 432 14.37 2.72 -12.83
CA ARG A 432 14.05 3.26 -14.16
C ARG A 432 13.29 2.24 -15.02
N GLU A 433 13.51 0.95 -14.79
CA GLU A 433 13.00 -0.13 -15.65
C GLU A 433 12.03 -1.10 -14.93
N SER A 434 11.82 -0.98 -13.60
CA SER A 434 10.91 -1.80 -12.76
C SER A 434 9.41 -1.61 -12.99
#